data_AF-A0A1E4EBT7-F1
#
_entry.id   AF-A0A1E4EBT7-F1
#
_cell.length_a   1.000
_cell.length_b   1.000
_cell.length_c   1.000
_cell.angle_alpha   90.00
_cell.angle_beta   90.00
_cell.angle_gamma   90.00
#
_symmetry.space_group_name_H-M   'P 1'
#
loop_
_entity.id
_entity.type
_entity.pdbx_description
1 polymer ?
#
loop_
_entity_poly.entity_id
_entity_poly.type
_entity_poly.pdbx_seq_one_letter_code
_entity_poly.pdbx_strand_id
1 'polypeptide(L)'
;MIKQEAGYSILMLLTNVDRKLNVAEDMVVRKWLEENFENKGDLDHCMQKISELNESDYPVYFQKQMEQFYRDSTAADRLRLLHFAMDLIKADGKITKEENLYFDILYNAWSGDNAE
;
A
#
# COMPACT_ATOMS: atom_id res chain seq x y z
N MET A 1 12.12 -6.35 -7.16
CA MET A 1 11.21 -5.42 -6.49
C MET A 1 11.47 -5.53 -5.01
N ILE A 2 11.84 -4.44 -4.35
CA ILE A 2 12.19 -4.43 -2.92
C ILE A 2 10.94 -4.18 -2.06
N LYS A 3 11.00 -4.45 -0.75
CA LYS A 3 9.85 -4.28 0.15
C LYS A 3 9.26 -2.86 0.11
N GLN A 4 10.08 -1.83 -0.10
CA GLN A 4 9.63 -0.44 -0.15
C GLN A 4 8.77 -0.15 -1.39
N GLU A 5 9.15 -0.70 -2.54
CA GLU A 5 8.37 -0.63 -3.79
C GLU A 5 7.03 -1.36 -3.66
N ALA A 6 7.03 -2.50 -2.96
CA ALA A 6 5.81 -3.25 -2.66
C ALA A 6 4.91 -2.46 -1.71
N GLY A 7 5.47 -1.90 -0.62
CA GLY A 7 4.73 -1.09 0.35
C GLY A 7 4.11 0.16 -0.30
N TYR A 8 4.89 0.87 -1.12
CA TYR A 8 4.40 1.97 -1.95
C TYR A 8 3.23 1.52 -2.82
N SER A 9 3.39 0.42 -3.56
CA SER A 9 2.34 -0.05 -4.46
C SER A 9 1.05 -0.45 -3.75
N ILE A 10 1.15 -1.05 -2.54
CA ILE A 10 0.00 -1.35 -1.68
C ILE A 10 -0.73 -0.07 -1.31
N LEU A 11 0.01 0.92 -0.78
CA LEU A 11 -0.57 2.18 -0.30
C LEU A 11 -1.23 2.97 -1.43
N MET A 12 -0.57 3.05 -2.60
CA MET A 12 -1.10 3.75 -3.76
C MET A 12 -2.35 3.09 -4.34
N LEU A 13 -2.39 1.76 -4.42
CA LEU A 13 -3.58 1.04 -4.87
C LEU A 13 -4.72 1.18 -3.87
N LEU A 14 -4.41 1.25 -2.57
CA LEU A 14 -5.41 1.37 -1.52
C LEU A 14 -6.10 2.73 -1.54
N THR A 15 -5.39 3.83 -1.85
CA THR A 15 -5.99 5.18 -1.86
C THR A 15 -6.42 5.69 -3.23
N ASN A 16 -5.89 5.13 -4.32
CA ASN A 16 -6.21 5.56 -5.68
C ASN A 16 -7.03 4.52 -6.46
N VAL A 17 -7.84 3.71 -5.77
CA VAL A 17 -8.75 2.72 -6.41
C VAL A 17 -9.68 3.41 -7.42
N ASP A 18 -10.07 4.66 -7.16
CA ASP A 18 -10.97 5.46 -8.00
C ASP A 18 -10.24 6.25 -9.12
N ARG A 19 -8.94 5.98 -9.33
CA ARG A 19 -8.05 6.64 -10.31
C ARG A 19 -7.84 8.14 -10.12
N LYS A 20 -8.28 8.73 -9.02
CA LYS A 20 -7.89 10.11 -8.71
C LYS A 20 -6.54 10.11 -8.05
N LEU A 21 -5.50 10.02 -8.88
CA LEU A 21 -4.13 10.21 -8.45
C LEU A 21 -4.00 11.50 -7.65
N ASN A 22 -3.98 11.35 -6.33
CA ASN A 22 -3.85 12.46 -5.43
C ASN A 22 -2.37 12.72 -5.19
N VAL A 23 -1.85 13.76 -5.85
CA VAL A 23 -0.45 14.18 -5.71
C VAL A 23 -0.09 14.44 -4.23
N ALA A 24 -1.05 14.89 -3.41
CA ALA A 24 -0.80 15.08 -1.99
C ALA A 24 -0.60 13.75 -1.25
N GLU A 25 -1.38 12.71 -1.56
CA GLU A 25 -1.21 11.38 -0.98
C GLU A 25 0.08 10.73 -1.44
N ASP A 26 0.42 10.82 -2.73
CA ASP A 26 1.69 10.34 -3.27
C ASP A 26 2.88 10.94 -2.51
N MET A 27 2.88 12.26 -2.32
CA MET A 27 3.94 12.94 -1.56
C MET A 27 4.00 12.48 -0.10
N VAL A 28 2.85 12.25 0.54
CA VAL A 28 2.77 11.77 1.92
C VAL A 28 3.31 10.34 2.04
N VAL A 29 2.95 9.45 1.11
CA VAL A 29 3.44 8.07 1.05
C VAL A 29 4.94 8.04 0.81
N ARG A 30 5.44 8.81 -0.16
CA ARG A 30 6.88 8.93 -0.45
C ARG A 30 7.65 9.38 0.78
N LYS A 31 7.22 10.48 1.41
CA LYS A 31 7.85 10.99 2.62
C LYS A 31 7.89 9.94 3.74
N TRP A 32 6.78 9.25 3.97
CA TRP A 32 6.74 8.19 4.99
C TRP A 32 7.73 7.07 4.70
N LEU A 33 7.85 6.63 3.44
CA LEU A 33 8.83 5.60 3.06
C LEU A 33 10.27 6.07 3.29
N GLU A 34 10.57 7.34 2.98
CA GLU A 34 11.89 7.93 3.21
C GLU A 34 12.25 8.02 4.71
N GLU A 35 11.27 8.29 5.56
CA GLU A 35 11.47 8.38 7.01
C GLU A 35 11.56 7.00 7.68
N ASN A 36 10.94 5.97 7.10
CA ASN A 36 10.86 4.64 7.69
C ASN A 36 11.85 3.62 7.11
N PHE A 37 12.44 3.89 5.94
CA PHE A 37 13.33 2.96 5.25
C PHE A 37 14.55 3.66 4.64
N GLU A 38 15.74 3.04 4.81
CA GLU A 38 17.00 3.61 4.28
C GLU A 38 17.10 3.56 2.74
N ASN A 39 16.43 2.60 2.10
CA ASN A 39 16.41 2.45 0.65
C ASN A 39 15.05 2.88 0.09
N LYS A 40 15.06 3.87 -0.81
CA LYS A 40 13.85 4.44 -1.42
C LYS A 40 13.28 3.57 -2.55
N GLY A 41 14.07 2.67 -3.14
CA GLY A 41 13.68 1.94 -4.35
C GLY A 41 13.38 2.85 -5.54
N ASP A 42 12.75 2.29 -6.57
CA ASP A 42 12.27 3.06 -7.74
C ASP A 42 10.75 3.27 -7.64
N LEU A 43 10.34 4.28 -6.86
CA LEU A 43 8.92 4.62 -6.65
C LEU A 43 8.26 5.17 -7.92
N ASP A 44 9.03 5.84 -8.77
CA ASP A 44 8.52 6.38 -10.05
C ASP A 44 8.20 5.25 -11.02
N HIS A 45 9.05 4.22 -11.08
CA HIS A 45 8.74 3.01 -11.82
C HIS A 45 7.50 2.28 -11.28
N CYS A 46 7.32 2.23 -9.96
CA CYS A 46 6.12 1.65 -9.36
C CYS A 46 4.87 2.43 -9.75
N MET A 47 4.94 3.75 -9.72
CA MET A 47 3.85 4.64 -10.11
C MET A 47 3.48 4.47 -11.59
N GLN A 48 4.48 4.46 -12.46
CA GLN A 48 4.27 4.22 -13.88
C GLN A 48 3.55 2.89 -14.10
N LYS A 49 4.02 1.83 -13.45
CA LYS A 49 3.41 0.50 -13.55
C LYS A 49 1.95 0.48 -13.09
N ILE A 50 1.63 1.15 -11.98
CA ILE A 50 0.24 1.25 -11.48
C ILE A 50 -0.63 2.00 -12.47
N SER A 51 -0.11 3.07 -13.08
CA SER A 51 -0.84 3.85 -14.08
C SER A 51 -1.14 3.08 -15.37
N GLU A 52 -0.28 2.11 -15.72
CA GLU A 52 -0.43 1.26 -16.91
C GLU A 52 -1.34 0.04 -16.68
N LEU A 53 -1.66 -0.29 -15.41
CA LEU A 53 -2.52 -1.44 -15.09
C LEU A 53 -3.99 -1.17 -15.41
N ASN A 54 -4.68 -2.22 -15.87
CA ASN A 54 -6.13 -2.21 -15.95
C ASN A 54 -6.73 -2.42 -14.55
N GLU A 55 -7.90 -1.82 -14.29
CA GLU A 55 -8.60 -1.95 -13.01
C GLU A 55 -8.92 -3.41 -12.66
N SER A 56 -9.19 -4.24 -13.66
CA SER A 56 -9.41 -5.69 -13.48
C SER A 56 -8.19 -6.41 -12.90
N ASP A 57 -7.00 -5.87 -13.11
CA ASP A 57 -5.73 -6.44 -12.68
C ASP A 57 -5.29 -5.90 -11.31
N TYR A 58 -5.95 -4.86 -10.78
CA TYR A 58 -5.60 -4.25 -9.50
C TYR A 58 -5.65 -5.24 -8.33
N PRO A 59 -6.69 -6.10 -8.17
CA PRO A 59 -6.72 -7.05 -7.06
C PRO A 59 -5.57 -8.06 -7.12
N VAL A 60 -5.25 -8.56 -8.31
CA VAL A 60 -4.16 -9.52 -8.53
C VAL A 60 -2.81 -8.86 -8.27
N TYR A 61 -2.63 -7.63 -8.75
CA TYR A 61 -1.40 -6.89 -8.50
C TYR A 61 -1.25 -6.56 -7.01
N PHE A 62 -2.30 -6.09 -6.35
CA PHE A 62 -2.32 -5.79 -4.91
C PHE A 62 -1.92 -7.01 -4.08
N GLN A 63 -2.53 -8.16 -4.32
CA GLN A 63 -2.19 -9.41 -3.63
C GLN A 63 -0.71 -9.77 -3.80
N LYS A 64 -0.18 -9.66 -5.03
CA LYS A 64 1.24 -9.94 -5.30
C LYS A 64 2.17 -8.99 -4.53
N GLN A 65 1.79 -7.72 -4.39
CA GLN A 65 2.57 -6.75 -3.62
C GLN A 65 2.49 -7.03 -2.12
N MET A 66 1.32 -7.43 -1.61
CA MET A 66 1.17 -7.85 -0.21
C MET A 66 2.08 -9.03 0.13
N GLU A 67 2.09 -10.06 -0.72
CA GLU A 67 2.96 -11.22 -0.55
C GLU A 67 4.45 -10.84 -0.62
N GLN A 68 4.82 -9.96 -1.56
CA GLN A 68 6.20 -9.49 -1.68
C GLN A 68 6.63 -8.70 -0.44
N PHE A 69 5.79 -7.78 0.02
CA PHE A 69 6.05 -7.02 1.24
C PHE A 69 6.17 -7.97 2.43
N TYR A 70 5.24 -8.92 2.57
CA TYR A 70 5.23 -9.88 3.67
C TYR A 70 6.52 -10.70 3.77
N ARG A 71 7.01 -11.22 2.63
CA ARG A 71 8.23 -12.05 2.59
C ARG A 71 9.48 -11.33 3.11
N ASP A 72 9.58 -10.03 2.85
CA ASP A 72 10.77 -9.24 3.14
C ASP A 72 10.61 -8.32 4.37
N SER A 73 9.48 -8.40 5.07
CA SER A 73 9.12 -7.52 6.19
C SER A 73 9.05 -8.25 7.53
N THR A 74 9.32 -7.52 8.60
CA THR A 74 9.07 -7.98 9.97
C THR A 74 7.62 -7.74 10.38
N ALA A 75 7.14 -8.40 11.43
CA ALA A 75 5.82 -8.10 11.99
C ALA A 75 5.66 -6.62 12.38
N ALA A 76 6.74 -5.98 12.86
CA ALA A 76 6.76 -4.56 13.18
C ALA A 76 6.65 -3.67 11.93
N ASP A 77 7.31 -4.04 10.82
CA ASP A 77 7.16 -3.35 9.52
C ASP A 77 5.71 -3.43 9.02
N ARG A 78 5.09 -4.62 9.10
CA ARG A 78 3.69 -4.84 8.69
C ARG A 78 2.71 -4.00 9.52
N LEU A 79 2.89 -3.99 10.84
CA LEU A 79 2.07 -3.19 11.74
C LEU A 79 2.22 -1.68 11.46
N ARG A 80 3.45 -1.20 11.21
CA ARG A 80 3.70 0.19 10.80
C ARG A 80 2.97 0.55 9.51
N LEU A 81 3.03 -0.32 8.50
CA LEU A 81 2.34 -0.09 7.23
C LEU A 81 0.82 -0.09 7.41
N LEU A 82 0.26 -1.02 8.19
CA LEU A 82 -1.18 -1.06 8.49
C LEU A 82 -1.67 0.22 9.19
N HIS A 83 -0.93 0.69 10.20
CA HIS A 83 -1.26 1.95 10.87
C HIS A 83 -1.22 3.13 9.89
N PHE A 84 -0.17 3.21 9.08
CA PHE A 84 -0.06 4.28 8.09
C PHE A 84 -1.16 4.23 7.02
N ALA A 85 -1.51 3.04 6.52
CA ALA A 85 -2.60 2.85 5.57
C ALA A 85 -3.95 3.33 6.14
N MET A 86 -4.21 3.02 7.42
CA MET A 86 -5.40 3.48 8.13
C MET A 86 -5.42 5.01 8.30
N ASP A 87 -4.29 5.62 8.63
CA ASP A 87 -4.17 7.08 8.74
C ASP A 87 -4.40 7.75 7.38
N LEU A 88 -3.92 7.14 6.30
CA LEU A 88 -4.02 7.67 4.95
C LEU A 88 -5.47 7.69 4.45
N ILE A 89 -6.23 6.60 4.59
CA ILE A 89 -7.66 6.56 4.19
C ILE A 89 -8.58 7.39 5.10
N LYS A 90 -8.11 7.75 6.30
CA LYS A 90 -8.83 8.64 7.21
C LYS A 90 -8.51 10.11 6.97
N ALA A 91 -7.45 10.43 6.22
CA ALA A 91 -6.93 11.77 6.10
C ALA A 91 -7.94 12.75 5.48
N ASP A 92 -8.79 12.27 4.58
CA ASP A 92 -9.85 13.06 3.93
C ASP A 92 -11.16 13.13 4.75
N GLY A 93 -11.19 12.44 5.90
CA GLY A 93 -12.35 12.34 6.78
C GLY A 93 -13.47 11.42 6.29
N LYS A 94 -13.30 10.70 5.18
CA LYS A 94 -14.32 9.82 4.60
C LYS A 94 -13.72 8.61 3.88
N ILE A 95 -13.68 7.48 4.59
CA ILE A 95 -13.33 6.18 4.02
C ILE A 95 -14.41 5.72 3.02
N THR A 96 -14.02 5.49 1.77
CA THR A 96 -14.85 4.90 0.70
C THR A 96 -15.01 3.39 0.88
N LYS A 97 -15.97 2.78 0.17
CA LYS A 97 -16.18 1.32 0.26
C LYS A 97 -14.99 0.55 -0.31
N GLU A 98 -14.41 1.08 -1.37
CA GLU A 98 -13.27 0.55 -2.08
C GLU A 98 -12.01 0.58 -1.19
N GLU A 99 -11.69 1.73 -0.60
CA GLU A 99 -10.58 1.86 0.36
C GLU A 99 -10.74 0.91 1.55
N ASN A 100 -11.95 0.82 2.12
CA ASN A 100 -12.23 -0.09 3.21
C ASN A 100 -12.05 -1.56 2.79
N LEU A 101 -12.47 -1.93 1.58
CA LEU A 101 -12.31 -3.28 1.05
C LEU A 101 -10.82 -3.67 0.93
N TYR A 102 -9.99 -2.81 0.33
CA TYR A 102 -8.55 -3.08 0.19
C TYR A 102 -7.85 -3.08 1.55
N PHE A 103 -8.23 -2.18 2.46
CA PHE A 103 -7.72 -2.18 3.83
C PHE A 103 -8.08 -3.48 4.57
N ASP A 104 -9.34 -3.92 4.49
CA ASP A 104 -9.79 -5.15 5.15
C ASP A 104 -9.07 -6.38 4.59
N ILE A 105 -8.84 -6.44 3.27
CA ILE A 105 -8.03 -7.51 2.65
C ILE A 105 -6.61 -7.51 3.22
N LEU A 106 -5.97 -6.33 3.28
CA LEU A 106 -4.62 -6.17 3.82
C LEU A 106 -4.54 -6.58 5.29
N TYR A 107 -5.47 -6.09 6.10
CA TYR A 107 -5.55 -6.35 7.53
C TYR A 107 -5.78 -7.84 7.80
N ASN A 108 -6.74 -8.47 7.12
CA ASN A 108 -7.05 -9.88 7.32
C ASN A 108 -5.89 -10.79 6.88
N ALA A 109 -5.24 -10.47 5.76
CA ALA A 109 -4.12 -11.26 5.26
C ALA A 109 -2.92 -11.26 6.23
N TRP A 110 -2.69 -10.17 6.96
CA TRP A 110 -1.54 -10.05 7.87
C TRP A 110 -1.90 -10.29 9.34
N SER A 111 -3.17 -10.16 9.72
CA SER A 111 -3.65 -10.45 11.09
C SER A 111 -4.02 -11.91 11.28
N GLY A 112 -4.35 -12.63 10.21
CA GLY A 112 -4.62 -14.08 10.24
C GLY A 112 -3.40 -14.90 10.69
N ASP A 113 -2.18 -14.38 10.51
CA ASP A 113 -0.95 -15.03 10.98
C ASP A 113 -0.66 -14.86 12.49
N ASN A 114 -1.47 -14.09 13.23
CA ASN A 114 -1.41 -14.04 14.69
C ASN A 114 -2.34 -15.07 15.37
N ALA A 115 -2.98 -15.94 14.59
CA ALA A 115 -3.89 -16.97 15.06
C ALA A 115 -3.41 -18.37 14.68
N GLU A 116 -2.19 -18.74 15.12
CA GLU A 116 -1.79 -20.13 15.40
C GLU A 116 -0.60 -20.18 16.36
#